data_AF-A0A163EVQ9-F1
#
_entry.id   AF-A0A163EVQ9-F1
#
_cell.length_a   1.000
_cell.length_b   1.000
_cell.length_c   1.000
_cell.angle_alpha   90.00
_cell.angle_beta   90.00
_cell.angle_gamma   90.00
#
_symmetry.space_group_name_H-M   'P 1'
#
loop_
_entity.id
_entity.type
_entity.pdbx_description
1 polymer ?
#
loop_
_entity_poly.entity_id
_entity_poly.type
_entity_poly.pdbx_seq_one_letter_code
_entity_poly.pdbx_strand_id
1 'polypeptide(L)'
;MSTQEPISLNLPPELMAQANGKAPTASTAPQNDHPEGEAIRRQVEFYFSDENLPTDLFLLQQCGGCENIPVSISRVCGFKKMRSYKPRALVVIALRKSALLEVSTDGKTIKRKVPLQGKTVLDKDFFEENDDIAYDPRTRKPAVYPVPLQPQQKKVYPDGTSKNMLKPTGFEKTYIEPPIKPDEAEEEDRMYDENRPFVERIELAIQRFKQKRRMHEMYSKVFNKLMKFGGVESGPRMYQGMSKAEMEGMGAEEIARALAVHNVPWDRADKKQWVVDFAEVGAAFLSSWFPTTYGHAPDGIKNACQVLRSFYNYLRYHRVCPEYDEQLQRALDMCDTAERELVKVDAAGLALPGDFNRSASSLIGGSHAGLYTGDKTWAQELQKQGVSINEIGMRDEEARIKFSTGIAALGTDEQQHLLGATNLEIAKEESTGLEVTFVDLPSEITREMYAIQSDVVSQKLGHLEPLGKLVCKTWYADECDEWDLPKCKYPDGKPHKVDERNFEFWVEESVLKECFIGMKIEARILALEGGVAILDEVKQTHCSFYTWLPNELWMENKPKEVRWLAKGLADPEEAEVNGVNRDGQDKVQDGDEFDDE
;
A
#
# COMPACT_ATOMS: atom_id res chain seq x y z
N MET A 1 -8.46 49.69 33.70
CA MET A 1 -7.09 49.36 33.27
C MET A 1 -7.09 47.87 33.02
N SER A 2 -7.22 47.51 31.74
CA SER A 2 -7.51 46.16 31.26
C SER A 2 -6.22 45.54 30.74
N THR A 3 -5.87 44.35 31.23
CA THR A 3 -4.82 43.49 30.67
C THR A 3 -5.53 42.27 30.09
N GLN A 4 -5.60 42.21 28.75
CA GLN A 4 -6.02 41.05 27.99
C GLN A 4 -4.80 40.48 27.25
N GLU A 5 -4.65 39.17 27.36
CA GLU A 5 -3.71 38.34 26.63
C GLU A 5 -4.03 38.31 25.12
N PRO A 6 -3.02 38.19 24.24
CA PRO A 6 -3.25 38.09 22.80
C PRO A 6 -3.48 36.64 22.34
N ILE A 7 -4.60 36.48 21.64
CA ILE A 7 -5.03 35.33 20.85
C ILE A 7 -4.19 35.27 19.56
N SER A 8 -3.57 34.11 19.27
CA SER A 8 -2.95 33.80 17.97
C SER A 8 -3.94 33.01 17.11
N LEU A 9 -4.48 33.65 16.09
CA LEU A 9 -5.34 33.04 15.06
C LEU A 9 -4.49 32.63 13.86
N ASN A 10 -4.49 31.33 13.55
CA ASN A 10 -3.95 30.76 12.32
C ASN A 10 -4.98 30.92 11.18
N LEU A 11 -4.56 31.50 10.06
CA LEU A 11 -5.29 31.53 8.78
C LEU A 11 -4.38 31.04 7.62
N PRO A 12 -4.96 30.48 6.54
CA PRO A 12 -4.36 29.47 5.65
C PRO A 12 -3.44 30.00 4.52
N PRO A 13 -2.65 29.12 3.88
CA PRO A 13 -1.51 29.47 3.03
C PRO A 13 -1.91 29.60 1.55
N GLU A 14 -2.36 30.79 1.13
CA GLU A 14 -2.57 31.05 -0.32
C GLU A 14 -2.10 32.43 -0.83
N LEU A 15 -1.29 33.16 -0.05
CA LEU A 15 -0.75 34.47 -0.45
C LEU A 15 0.77 34.63 -0.18
N MET A 16 1.59 33.69 -0.67
CA MET A 16 3.06 33.87 -0.75
C MET A 16 3.63 33.77 -2.17
N ALA A 17 2.79 33.81 -3.20
CA ALA A 17 3.21 33.82 -4.59
C ALA A 17 2.85 35.17 -5.25
N GLN A 18 3.65 36.21 -4.96
CA GLN A 18 3.89 37.41 -5.80
C GLN A 18 4.42 38.59 -4.97
N ALA A 19 5.70 38.56 -4.59
CA ALA A 19 6.49 39.77 -4.37
C ALA A 19 7.95 39.39 -4.07
N ASN A 20 8.76 39.21 -5.11
CA ASN A 20 10.17 39.62 -5.09
C ASN A 20 10.75 39.62 -6.51
N GLY A 21 10.17 40.49 -7.34
CA GLY A 21 10.91 41.08 -8.44
C GLY A 21 11.82 42.17 -7.89
N LYS A 22 13.06 41.81 -7.55
CA LYS A 22 14.14 42.78 -7.39
C LYS A 22 15.40 42.20 -8.02
N ALA A 23 15.82 42.81 -9.12
CA ALA A 23 17.07 42.54 -9.79
C ALA A 23 18.24 42.58 -8.78
N PRO A 24 19.17 41.62 -8.80
CA PRO A 24 20.38 41.77 -8.02
C PRO A 24 21.30 42.74 -8.76
N THR A 25 21.43 43.92 -8.17
CA THR A 25 22.54 44.84 -8.40
C THR A 25 23.86 44.09 -8.25
N ALA A 26 24.75 44.30 -9.21
CA ALA A 26 26.10 43.75 -9.24
C ALA A 26 26.86 44.13 -7.97
N SER A 27 27.09 43.13 -7.10
CA SER A 27 28.07 43.20 -6.02
C SER A 27 29.32 42.46 -6.48
N THR A 28 30.32 43.22 -6.91
CA THR A 28 31.68 42.75 -7.13
C THR A 28 32.36 42.48 -5.79
N ALA A 29 32.21 41.25 -5.29
CA ALA A 29 33.16 40.64 -4.36
C ALA A 29 34.07 39.68 -5.14
N PRO A 30 35.39 39.60 -4.85
CA PRO A 30 36.27 38.69 -5.57
C PRO A 30 35.87 37.25 -5.23
N GLN A 31 35.20 36.57 -6.17
CA GLN A 31 34.99 35.13 -6.08
C GLN A 31 36.36 34.46 -6.17
N ASN A 32 36.90 34.08 -5.01
CA ASN A 32 38.11 33.30 -4.95
C ASN A 32 37.87 31.97 -5.68
N ASP A 33 38.83 31.63 -6.53
CA ASP A 33 38.84 30.39 -7.29
C ASP A 33 38.97 29.18 -6.35
N HIS A 34 38.73 27.97 -6.85
CA HIS A 34 39.15 26.77 -6.14
C HIS A 34 40.66 26.87 -5.80
N PRO A 35 41.12 26.42 -4.61
CA PRO A 35 42.53 26.47 -4.24
C PRO A 35 43.45 25.77 -5.25
N GLU A 36 42.92 24.77 -5.95
CA GLU A 36 43.59 24.07 -7.07
C GLU A 36 43.07 24.50 -8.46
N GLY A 37 42.60 25.73 -8.62
CA GLY A 37 41.99 26.22 -9.86
C GLY A 37 42.89 26.13 -11.09
N GLU A 38 44.21 26.27 -10.92
CA GLU A 38 45.20 26.07 -12.00
C GLU A 38 45.27 24.60 -12.45
N ALA A 39 45.24 23.66 -11.51
CA ALA A 39 45.27 22.23 -11.83
C ALA A 39 43.99 21.79 -12.55
N ILE A 40 42.83 22.30 -12.10
CA ILE A 40 41.53 22.09 -12.75
C ILE A 40 41.56 22.60 -14.19
N ARG A 41 42.03 23.83 -14.42
CA ARG A 41 42.13 24.40 -15.78
C ARG A 41 43.05 23.57 -16.65
N ARG A 42 44.29 23.30 -16.20
CA ARG A 42 45.25 22.48 -16.97
C ARG A 42 44.68 21.11 -17.32
N GLN A 43 43.98 20.47 -16.39
CA GLN A 43 43.43 19.14 -16.61
C GLN A 43 42.26 19.14 -17.61
N VAL A 44 41.37 20.13 -17.56
CA VAL A 44 40.26 20.24 -18.52
C VAL A 44 40.72 20.78 -19.86
N GLU A 45 41.64 21.74 -19.90
CA GLU A 45 42.29 22.22 -21.13
C GLU A 45 43.05 21.10 -21.83
N PHE A 46 43.72 20.20 -21.09
CA PHE A 46 44.33 19.00 -21.64
C PHE A 46 43.30 18.07 -22.29
N TYR A 47 42.14 17.85 -21.67
CA TYR A 47 41.11 17.00 -22.28
C TYR A 47 40.65 17.52 -23.64
N PHE A 48 40.49 18.84 -23.76
CA PHE A 48 40.03 19.52 -24.98
C PHE A 48 41.18 20.02 -25.89
N SER A 49 42.43 19.65 -25.60
CA SER A 49 43.60 20.06 -26.38
C SER A 49 43.60 19.41 -27.77
N ASP A 50 44.38 19.98 -28.69
CA ASP A 50 44.55 19.45 -30.04
C ASP A 50 45.33 18.13 -30.08
N GLU A 51 46.05 17.79 -29.00
CA GLU A 51 46.76 16.51 -28.89
C GLU A 51 45.85 15.37 -28.41
N ASN A 52 44.95 15.64 -27.45
CA ASN A 52 44.11 14.61 -26.82
C ASN A 52 42.76 14.44 -27.51
N LEU A 53 42.10 15.54 -27.90
CA LEU A 53 40.72 15.49 -28.41
C LEU A 53 40.56 14.69 -29.72
N PRO A 54 41.48 14.75 -30.71
CA PRO A 54 41.32 13.97 -31.95
C PRO A 54 41.33 12.45 -31.75
N THR A 55 41.95 11.97 -30.67
CA THR A 55 42.12 10.54 -30.37
C THR A 55 41.18 10.02 -29.28
N ASP A 56 40.61 10.91 -28.45
CA ASP A 56 39.70 10.55 -27.35
C ASP A 56 38.27 10.30 -27.83
N LEU A 57 37.97 9.04 -28.17
CA LEU A 57 36.63 8.60 -28.63
C LEU A 57 35.50 8.98 -27.65
N PHE A 58 35.77 8.97 -26.35
CA PHE A 58 34.73 9.24 -25.34
C PHE A 58 34.36 10.72 -25.28
N LEU A 59 35.34 11.61 -25.44
CA LEU A 59 35.09 13.04 -25.48
C LEU A 59 34.53 13.47 -26.85
N LEU A 60 34.99 12.85 -27.94
CA LEU A 60 34.43 13.03 -29.29
C LEU A 60 32.95 12.62 -29.37
N GLN A 61 32.55 11.54 -28.70
CA GLN A 61 31.14 11.16 -28.55
C GLN A 61 30.29 12.23 -27.84
N GLN A 62 30.91 13.15 -27.10
CA GLN A 62 30.21 14.19 -26.37
C GLN A 62 30.16 15.52 -27.14
N CYS A 63 31.26 15.91 -27.79
CA CYS A 63 31.35 17.20 -28.49
C CYS A 63 31.18 17.11 -30.02
N GLY A 64 31.10 15.92 -30.60
CA GLY A 64 30.99 15.75 -32.05
C GLY A 64 32.23 16.19 -32.84
N GLY A 65 33.40 16.22 -32.20
CA GLY A 65 34.66 16.63 -32.83
C GLY A 65 34.61 18.06 -33.37
N CYS A 66 34.64 18.20 -34.69
CA CYS A 66 34.57 19.48 -35.40
C CYS A 66 33.24 20.23 -35.17
N GLU A 67 32.16 19.53 -34.81
CA GLU A 67 30.87 20.15 -34.50
C GLU A 67 30.89 20.97 -33.20
N ASN A 68 31.88 20.74 -32.32
CA ASN A 68 32.13 21.48 -31.08
C ASN A 68 30.86 21.69 -30.22
N ILE A 69 30.04 20.64 -30.11
CA ILE A 69 28.81 20.61 -29.32
C ILE A 69 29.15 20.84 -27.84
N PRO A 70 28.41 21.72 -27.12
CA PRO A 70 28.63 21.97 -25.70
C PRO A 70 28.48 20.70 -24.85
N VAL A 71 29.49 20.43 -24.01
CA VAL A 71 29.54 19.28 -23.10
C VAL A 71 29.14 19.69 -21.69
N SER A 72 28.36 18.86 -20.99
CA SER A 72 27.96 19.14 -19.60
C SER A 72 29.14 19.14 -18.63
N ILE A 73 29.31 20.23 -17.86
CA ILE A 73 30.34 20.34 -16.80
C ILE A 73 30.13 19.28 -15.73
N SER A 74 28.87 18.93 -15.42
CA SER A 74 28.56 17.86 -14.47
C SER A 74 29.13 16.50 -14.91
N ARG A 75 29.22 16.27 -16.23
CA ARG A 75 29.79 15.05 -16.80
C ARG A 75 31.32 15.07 -16.76
N VAL A 76 31.92 16.22 -17.06
CA VAL A 76 33.38 16.45 -16.97
C VAL A 76 33.87 16.27 -15.53
N CYS A 77 33.14 16.79 -14.54
CA CYS A 77 33.44 16.56 -13.11
C CYS A 77 33.30 15.08 -12.68
N GLY A 78 32.69 14.22 -13.50
CA GLY A 78 32.62 12.77 -13.29
C GLY A 78 33.85 12.00 -13.79
N PHE A 79 34.74 12.64 -14.57
CA PHE A 79 35.93 11.99 -15.11
C PHE A 79 36.90 11.62 -13.98
N LYS A 80 37.66 10.54 -14.15
CA LYS A 80 38.49 9.96 -13.07
C LYS A 80 39.39 10.99 -12.39
N LYS A 81 40.05 11.87 -13.17
CA LYS A 81 40.94 12.92 -12.64
C LYS A 81 40.23 14.20 -12.18
N MET A 82 38.92 14.32 -12.40
CA MET A 82 38.13 15.49 -12.02
C MET A 82 37.23 15.27 -10.80
N ARG A 83 36.99 14.00 -10.41
CA ARG A 83 36.07 13.64 -9.30
C ARG A 83 36.49 14.17 -7.93
N SER A 84 37.79 14.40 -7.71
CA SER A 84 38.36 14.91 -6.46
C SER A 84 38.07 16.40 -6.26
N TYR A 85 37.88 17.17 -7.33
CA TYR A 85 37.68 18.61 -7.26
C TYR A 85 36.22 18.95 -6.90
N LYS A 86 36.01 19.38 -5.66
CA LYS A 86 34.71 19.81 -5.10
C LYS A 86 34.94 21.04 -4.22
N PRO A 87 34.00 21.99 -4.14
CA PRO A 87 32.63 21.98 -4.70
C PRO A 87 32.54 22.40 -6.17
N ARG A 88 31.49 21.95 -6.87
CA ARG A 88 31.28 22.19 -8.32
C ARG A 88 31.18 23.68 -8.68
N ALA A 89 30.64 24.52 -7.80
CA ALA A 89 30.53 25.95 -8.04
C ALA A 89 31.91 26.61 -8.23
N LEU A 90 32.91 26.21 -7.44
CA LEU A 90 34.28 26.71 -7.56
C LEU A 90 34.99 26.18 -8.81
N VAL A 91 34.69 24.94 -9.23
CA VAL A 91 35.19 24.39 -10.51
C VAL A 91 34.69 25.22 -11.69
N VAL A 92 33.42 25.64 -11.69
CA VAL A 92 32.86 26.49 -12.75
C VAL A 92 33.58 27.86 -12.79
N ILE A 93 33.84 28.45 -11.62
CA ILE A 93 34.58 29.72 -11.51
C ILE A 93 36.01 29.56 -12.05
N ALA A 94 36.68 28.44 -11.74
CA ALA A 94 38.01 28.12 -12.25
C ALA A 94 38.04 28.03 -13.79
N LEU A 95 37.04 27.34 -14.36
CA LEU A 95 36.93 27.10 -15.80
C LEU A 95 36.56 28.37 -16.57
N ARG A 96 35.82 29.31 -15.98
CA ARG A 96 35.53 30.62 -16.60
C ARG A 96 36.79 31.44 -16.88
N LYS A 97 37.91 31.17 -16.17
CA LYS A 97 39.21 31.82 -16.38
C LYS A 97 40.08 31.13 -17.45
N SER A 98 39.59 30.08 -18.10
CA SER A 98 40.33 29.35 -19.14
C SER A 98 40.53 30.19 -20.42
N ALA A 99 41.73 30.10 -21.00
CA ALA A 99 42.03 30.73 -22.27
C ALA A 99 41.41 29.96 -23.45
N LEU A 100 41.31 28.63 -23.34
CA LEU A 100 40.92 27.70 -24.42
C LEU A 100 39.43 27.35 -24.43
N LEU A 101 38.75 27.42 -23.27
CA LEU A 101 37.37 26.96 -23.08
C LEU A 101 36.39 28.11 -22.84
N GLU A 102 35.18 27.95 -23.36
CA GLU A 102 34.04 28.83 -23.10
C GLU A 102 33.01 28.10 -22.23
N VAL A 103 32.71 28.68 -21.07
CA VAL A 103 31.66 28.21 -20.15
C VAL A 103 30.37 28.98 -20.44
N SER A 104 29.25 28.27 -20.58
CA SER A 104 27.93 28.86 -20.78
C SER A 104 27.55 29.85 -19.66
N THR A 105 26.64 30.79 -19.96
CA THR A 105 26.17 31.81 -19.01
C THR A 105 25.56 31.17 -17.76
N ASP A 106 24.81 30.08 -17.93
CA ASP A 106 24.22 29.27 -16.86
C ASP A 106 25.23 28.39 -16.07
N GLY A 107 26.49 28.33 -16.51
CA GLY A 107 27.54 27.54 -15.87
C GLY A 107 27.35 26.02 -15.98
N LYS A 108 26.49 25.53 -16.89
CA LYS A 108 26.16 24.10 -16.99
C LYS A 108 26.95 23.35 -18.06
N THR A 109 27.40 24.03 -19.11
CA THR A 109 28.12 23.43 -20.24
C THR A 109 29.43 24.14 -20.56
N ILE A 110 30.36 23.42 -21.17
CA ILE A 110 31.63 23.91 -21.72
C ILE A 110 31.80 23.50 -23.17
N LYS A 111 32.45 24.36 -23.95
CA LYS A 111 32.89 24.06 -25.33
C LYS A 111 34.26 24.72 -25.58
N ARG A 112 34.96 24.33 -26.64
CA ARG A 112 36.18 25.04 -27.06
C ARG A 112 35.80 26.40 -27.65
N LYS A 113 36.61 27.43 -27.41
CA LYS A 113 36.44 28.74 -28.07
C LYS A 113 36.70 28.63 -29.58
N VAL A 114 37.74 27.88 -29.94
CA VAL A 114 38.06 27.55 -31.34
C VAL A 114 37.74 26.07 -31.55
N PRO A 115 36.80 25.73 -32.45
CA PRO A 115 36.50 24.34 -32.81
C PRO A 115 37.75 23.57 -33.23
N LEU A 116 37.74 22.25 -33.02
CA LEU A 116 38.83 21.39 -33.47
C LEU A 116 38.88 21.38 -35.01
N GLN A 117 40.08 21.55 -35.56
CA GLN A 117 40.35 21.50 -36.99
C GLN A 117 41.05 20.20 -37.34
N GLY A 118 40.69 19.59 -38.48
CA GLY A 118 41.29 18.34 -38.95
C GLY A 118 40.40 17.11 -38.71
N LYS A 119 40.83 15.98 -39.27
CA LYS A 119 40.15 14.69 -39.11
C LYS A 119 40.30 14.19 -37.67
N THR A 120 39.32 13.41 -37.20
CA THR A 120 39.36 12.79 -35.87
C THR A 120 39.10 11.29 -35.96
N VAL A 121 39.23 10.55 -34.86
CA VAL A 121 38.88 9.11 -34.81
C VAL A 121 37.40 8.82 -35.18
N LEU A 122 36.53 9.84 -35.26
CA LEU A 122 35.17 9.70 -35.81
C LEU A 122 35.14 9.52 -37.34
N ASP A 123 36.20 9.91 -38.05
CA ASP A 123 36.35 9.76 -39.50
C ASP A 123 37.01 8.41 -39.81
N LYS A 124 36.43 7.65 -40.74
CA LYS A 124 36.91 6.29 -41.08
C LYS A 124 38.36 6.28 -41.59
N ASP A 125 38.76 7.36 -42.26
CA ASP A 125 40.05 7.46 -42.96
C ASP A 125 41.15 8.09 -42.08
N PHE A 126 40.86 8.42 -40.81
CA PHE A 126 41.78 9.12 -39.91
C PHE A 126 43.12 8.39 -39.70
N PHE A 127 43.06 7.06 -39.68
CA PHE A 127 44.23 6.19 -39.48
C PHE A 127 44.88 5.71 -40.79
N GLU A 128 44.31 6.02 -41.95
CA GLU A 128 44.89 5.63 -43.25
C GLU A 128 45.91 6.66 -43.76
N GLU A 129 45.85 7.91 -43.27
CA GLU A 129 46.72 9.01 -43.73
C GLU A 129 47.87 9.38 -42.77
N ASN A 130 47.88 8.86 -41.54
CA ASN A 130 48.87 9.22 -40.51
C ASN A 130 49.67 7.99 -40.03
N ASP A 131 50.67 7.58 -40.80
CA ASP A 131 51.58 6.46 -40.46
C ASP A 131 52.55 6.78 -39.29
N ASP A 132 52.59 8.02 -38.81
CA ASP A 132 53.55 8.48 -37.78
C ASP A 132 53.03 8.42 -36.33
N ILE A 133 51.76 8.05 -36.10
CA ILE A 133 51.22 7.95 -34.73
C ILE A 133 51.49 6.55 -34.19
N ALA A 134 52.64 6.39 -33.52
CA ALA A 134 53.02 5.16 -32.82
C ALA A 134 52.01 4.81 -31.70
N TYR A 135 51.02 3.96 -32.01
CA TYR A 135 50.11 3.40 -31.02
C TYR A 135 49.84 1.90 -31.27
N ASP A 136 49.92 1.10 -30.22
CA ASP A 136 49.91 -0.37 -30.26
C ASP A 136 48.56 -0.94 -30.78
N PRO A 137 48.55 -1.73 -31.87
CA PRO A 137 47.35 -2.33 -32.46
C PRO A 137 46.50 -3.18 -31.50
N ARG A 138 47.07 -3.71 -30.41
CA ARG A 138 46.36 -4.58 -29.45
C ARG A 138 45.39 -3.84 -28.52
N THR A 139 45.48 -2.52 -28.47
CA THR A 139 44.59 -1.67 -27.65
C THR A 139 43.38 -1.14 -28.44
N ARG A 140 43.29 -1.42 -29.76
CA ARG A 140 42.16 -1.04 -30.60
C ARG A 140 40.91 -1.86 -30.27
N LYS A 141 39.88 -1.20 -29.75
CA LYS A 141 38.49 -1.63 -29.99
C LYS A 141 38.00 -0.84 -31.21
N PRO A 142 37.75 -1.47 -32.38
CA PRO A 142 37.24 -0.75 -33.53
C PRO A 142 35.89 -0.10 -33.16
N ALA A 143 35.78 1.21 -33.35
CA ALA A 143 34.51 1.91 -33.15
C ALA A 143 33.51 1.44 -34.22
N VAL A 144 32.26 1.18 -33.83
CA VAL A 144 31.19 0.89 -34.78
C VAL A 144 30.71 2.21 -35.38
N TYR A 145 30.89 2.39 -36.69
CA TYR A 145 30.50 3.61 -37.40
C TYR A 145 29.07 3.52 -37.97
N PRO A 146 28.28 4.61 -37.93
CA PRO A 146 28.60 5.91 -37.35
C PRO A 146 28.57 5.87 -35.82
N VAL A 147 29.52 6.55 -35.17
CA VAL A 147 29.58 6.61 -33.71
C VAL A 147 28.48 7.55 -33.21
N PRO A 148 27.49 7.09 -32.42
CA PRO A 148 26.38 7.93 -31.97
C PRO A 148 26.84 8.93 -30.91
N LEU A 149 26.36 10.18 -31.03
CA LEU A 149 26.56 11.21 -30.02
C LEU A 149 25.82 10.86 -28.72
N GLN A 150 26.46 11.13 -27.57
CA GLN A 150 25.83 10.94 -26.27
C GLN A 150 24.94 12.14 -25.90
N PRO A 151 23.71 11.92 -25.39
CA PRO A 151 22.84 13.01 -24.98
C PRO A 151 23.45 13.78 -23.80
N GLN A 152 23.53 15.10 -23.96
CA GLN A 152 24.11 16.00 -22.95
C GLN A 152 23.16 16.30 -21.78
N GLN A 153 21.84 16.13 -22.00
CA GLN A 153 20.82 16.33 -20.98
C GLN A 153 20.38 14.98 -20.40
N LYS A 154 20.12 14.94 -19.09
CA LYS A 154 19.53 13.76 -18.44
C LYS A 154 18.09 13.60 -18.95
N LYS A 155 17.66 12.37 -19.23
CA LYS A 155 16.24 12.07 -19.47
C LYS A 155 15.44 12.50 -18.24
N VAL A 156 14.48 13.41 -18.45
CA VAL A 156 13.53 13.85 -17.43
C VAL A 156 12.41 12.82 -17.37
N TYR A 157 12.11 12.35 -16.17
CA TYR A 157 10.99 11.43 -15.91
C TYR A 157 9.87 12.23 -15.23
N PRO A 158 8.61 11.75 -15.27
CA PRO A 158 7.52 12.33 -14.49
C PRO A 158 7.91 12.45 -13.02
N ASP A 159 7.38 13.48 -12.35
CA ASP A 159 7.74 13.76 -10.97
C ASP A 159 7.45 12.53 -10.09
N GLY A 160 8.38 12.19 -9.19
CA GLY A 160 8.32 10.97 -8.38
C GLY A 160 8.62 9.64 -9.09
N THR A 161 8.88 9.61 -10.41
CA THR A 161 9.13 8.37 -11.15
C THR A 161 10.60 8.23 -11.58
N SER A 162 11.23 7.09 -11.31
CA SER A 162 12.60 6.81 -11.76
C SER A 162 12.66 5.87 -12.97
N LYS A 163 13.78 5.86 -13.70
CA LYS A 163 14.04 4.90 -14.81
C LYS A 163 13.77 3.45 -14.41
N ASN A 164 14.06 3.09 -13.16
CA ASN A 164 13.90 1.72 -12.67
C ASN A 164 12.45 1.39 -12.31
N MET A 165 11.61 2.40 -12.05
CA MET A 165 10.16 2.23 -11.79
C MET A 165 9.34 2.03 -13.06
N LEU A 166 9.89 2.37 -14.23
CA LEU A 166 9.23 2.18 -15.53
C LEU A 166 9.51 0.80 -16.15
N LYS A 167 10.32 -0.04 -15.49
CA LYS A 167 10.59 -1.40 -15.97
C LYS A 167 9.45 -2.32 -15.55
N PRO A 168 9.10 -3.33 -16.37
CA PRO A 168 8.13 -4.34 -15.98
C PRO A 168 8.50 -4.98 -14.65
N THR A 169 7.50 -5.14 -13.80
CA THR A 169 7.62 -5.50 -12.40
C THR A 169 7.41 -6.99 -12.17
N GLY A 170 6.67 -7.65 -13.06
CA GLY A 170 6.21 -9.02 -12.89
C GLY A 170 4.90 -9.13 -12.10
N PHE A 171 4.25 -7.99 -11.85
CA PHE A 171 2.92 -7.88 -11.23
C PHE A 171 1.89 -7.32 -12.22
N GLU A 172 2.24 -7.10 -13.48
CA GLU A 172 1.27 -6.68 -14.49
C GLU A 172 0.28 -7.80 -14.82
N LYS A 173 -0.99 -7.46 -15.09
CA LYS A 173 -2.02 -8.44 -15.48
C LYS A 173 -1.65 -9.21 -16.76
N THR A 174 -0.87 -8.59 -17.65
CA THR A 174 -0.39 -9.18 -18.91
C THR A 174 0.97 -9.86 -18.77
N TYR A 175 1.52 -9.95 -17.55
CA TYR A 175 2.79 -10.62 -17.33
C TYR A 175 2.61 -12.13 -17.55
N ILE A 176 3.42 -12.66 -18.45
CA ILE A 176 3.51 -14.09 -18.72
C ILE A 176 4.90 -14.53 -18.28
N GLU A 177 4.97 -15.63 -17.53
CA GLU A 177 6.25 -16.20 -17.13
C GLU A 177 7.09 -16.56 -18.36
N PRO A 178 8.39 -16.21 -18.39
CA PRO A 178 9.23 -16.58 -19.51
C PRO A 178 9.35 -18.12 -19.60
N PRO A 179 9.44 -18.69 -20.82
CA PRO A 179 9.65 -20.11 -20.98
C PRO A 179 10.96 -20.52 -20.30
N ILE A 180 10.89 -21.58 -19.50
CA ILE A 180 12.02 -22.10 -18.74
C ILE A 180 12.97 -22.82 -19.72
N LYS A 181 14.28 -22.59 -19.61
CA LYS A 181 15.26 -23.33 -20.41
C LYS A 181 15.36 -24.77 -19.90
N PRO A 182 15.68 -25.76 -20.75
CA PRO A 182 15.78 -27.16 -20.32
C PRO A 182 16.69 -27.37 -19.10
N ASP A 183 17.87 -26.76 -19.09
CA ASP A 183 18.82 -26.86 -17.98
C ASP A 183 18.27 -26.26 -16.67
N GLU A 184 17.51 -25.16 -16.76
CA GLU A 184 16.87 -24.51 -15.61
C GLU A 184 15.67 -25.34 -15.12
N ALA A 185 14.95 -26.01 -16.02
CA ALA A 185 13.83 -26.88 -15.67
C ALA A 185 14.29 -28.14 -14.93
N GLU A 186 15.39 -28.78 -15.36
CA GLU A 186 15.97 -29.92 -14.63
C GLU A 186 16.46 -29.51 -13.23
N GLU A 187 16.97 -28.29 -13.08
CA GLU A 187 17.33 -27.75 -11.77
C GLU A 187 16.09 -27.53 -10.90
N GLU A 188 15.04 -26.90 -11.44
CA GLU A 188 13.76 -26.68 -10.76
C GLU A 188 13.08 -28.00 -10.34
N ASP A 189 13.06 -29.01 -11.20
CA ASP A 189 12.53 -30.35 -10.87
C ASP A 189 13.30 -31.00 -9.71
N ARG A 190 14.63 -30.86 -9.65
CA ARG A 190 15.45 -31.36 -8.54
C ARG A 190 15.21 -30.60 -7.23
N MET A 191 14.90 -29.31 -7.31
CA MET A 191 14.66 -28.46 -6.13
C MET A 191 13.26 -28.64 -5.56
N TYR A 192 12.26 -28.85 -6.42
CA TYR A 192 10.85 -28.99 -6.04
C TYR A 192 10.37 -30.43 -6.02
N ASP A 193 11.29 -31.40 -6.02
CA ASP A 193 11.00 -32.82 -5.90
C ASP A 193 10.08 -33.10 -4.69
N GLU A 194 9.00 -33.84 -4.94
CA GLU A 194 7.97 -34.16 -3.95
C GLU A 194 8.52 -34.91 -2.73
N ASN A 195 9.67 -35.60 -2.87
CA ASN A 195 10.35 -36.28 -1.77
C ASN A 195 11.03 -35.29 -0.79
N ARG A 196 11.23 -34.03 -1.18
CA ARG A 196 11.75 -33.00 -0.28
C ARG A 196 10.64 -32.47 0.64
N PRO A 197 10.97 -32.17 1.91
CA PRO A 197 10.03 -31.55 2.82
C PRO A 197 9.43 -30.27 2.23
N PHE A 198 8.11 -30.12 2.37
CA PHE A 198 7.37 -28.96 1.85
C PHE A 198 7.99 -27.62 2.31
N VAL A 199 8.42 -27.54 3.57
CA VAL A 199 9.04 -26.36 4.18
C VAL A 199 10.27 -25.88 3.39
N GLU A 200 11.12 -26.79 2.93
CA GLU A 200 12.29 -26.44 2.10
C GLU A 200 11.86 -25.95 0.71
N ARG A 201 10.92 -26.65 0.07
CA ARG A 201 10.42 -26.31 -1.26
C ARG A 201 9.81 -24.91 -1.30
N ILE A 202 8.94 -24.59 -0.33
CA ILE A 202 8.27 -23.29 -0.28
C ILE A 202 9.23 -22.16 0.10
N GLU A 203 10.20 -22.40 0.99
CA GLU A 203 11.22 -21.41 1.34
C GLU A 203 12.06 -21.02 0.11
N LEU A 204 12.57 -22.01 -0.63
CA LEU A 204 13.33 -21.79 -1.86
C LEU A 204 12.51 -21.05 -2.91
N ALA A 205 11.24 -21.39 -3.06
CA ALA A 205 10.32 -20.71 -3.98
C ALA A 205 10.11 -19.23 -3.60
N ILE A 206 9.94 -18.90 -2.32
CA ILE A 206 9.82 -17.51 -1.84
C ILE A 206 11.09 -16.71 -2.18
N GLN A 207 12.27 -17.30 -1.98
CA GLN A 207 13.54 -16.65 -2.29
C GLN A 207 13.69 -16.38 -3.79
N ARG A 208 13.44 -17.38 -4.64
CA ARG A 208 13.51 -17.23 -6.11
C ARG A 208 12.46 -16.27 -6.65
N PHE A 209 11.24 -16.29 -6.13
CA PHE A 209 10.18 -15.35 -6.48
C PHE A 209 10.64 -13.90 -6.29
N LYS A 210 11.24 -13.58 -5.13
CA LYS A 210 11.77 -12.23 -4.85
C LYS A 210 12.95 -11.83 -5.73
N GLN A 211 13.74 -12.78 -6.23
CA GLN A 211 14.84 -12.50 -7.16
C GLN A 211 14.32 -12.25 -8.58
N LYS A 212 13.29 -13.00 -9.02
CA LYS A 212 12.69 -12.89 -10.36
C LYS A 212 11.74 -11.67 -10.47
N ARG A 213 11.11 -11.24 -9.37
CA ARG A 213 10.15 -10.12 -9.34
C ARG A 213 10.79 -8.81 -8.88
N ARG A 214 10.36 -7.68 -9.49
CA ARG A 214 10.68 -6.34 -8.95
C ARG A 214 9.59 -5.92 -7.98
N MET A 215 9.79 -6.22 -6.69
CA MET A 215 8.88 -5.79 -5.65
C MET A 215 9.03 -4.31 -5.34
N HIS A 216 8.16 -3.49 -5.96
CA HIS A 216 7.94 -2.11 -5.51
C HIS A 216 7.38 -2.09 -4.09
N GLU A 217 7.51 -0.93 -3.43
CA GLU A 217 7.13 -0.75 -2.02
C GLU A 217 5.69 -1.21 -1.74
N MET A 218 4.74 -0.85 -2.62
CA MET A 218 3.33 -1.25 -2.51
C MET A 218 3.13 -2.77 -2.50
N TYR A 219 3.86 -3.52 -3.34
CA TYR A 219 3.78 -4.99 -3.37
C TYR A 219 4.58 -5.61 -2.24
N SER A 220 5.75 -5.06 -1.89
CA SER A 220 6.61 -5.60 -0.84
C SER A 220 5.93 -5.53 0.54
N LYS A 221 5.20 -4.45 0.84
CA LYS A 221 4.48 -4.30 2.11
C LYS A 221 3.46 -5.41 2.29
N VAL A 222 2.58 -5.60 1.29
CA VAL A 222 1.57 -6.66 1.32
C VAL A 222 2.22 -8.04 1.33
N PHE A 223 3.22 -8.28 0.47
CA PHE A 223 3.87 -9.59 0.38
C PHE A 223 4.51 -10.00 1.71
N ASN A 224 5.26 -9.11 2.37
CA ASN A 224 5.87 -9.42 3.65
C ASN A 224 4.82 -9.73 4.74
N LYS A 225 3.66 -9.05 4.71
CA LYS A 225 2.55 -9.31 5.62
C LYS A 225 1.85 -10.63 5.32
N LEU A 226 1.63 -10.96 4.05
CA LEU A 226 1.11 -12.25 3.61
C LEU A 226 2.03 -13.39 4.04
N MET A 227 3.35 -13.22 3.86
CA MET A 227 4.35 -14.19 4.32
C MET A 227 4.26 -14.39 5.84
N LYS A 228 4.26 -13.30 6.61
CA LYS A 228 4.11 -13.36 8.08
C LYS A 228 2.81 -14.05 8.50
N PHE A 229 1.70 -13.71 7.84
CA PHE A 229 0.38 -14.29 8.09
C PHE A 229 0.37 -15.80 7.80
N GLY A 230 1.07 -16.24 6.76
CA GLY A 230 1.26 -17.66 6.44
C GLY A 230 2.30 -18.40 7.30
N GLY A 231 2.81 -17.79 8.37
CA GLY A 231 3.77 -18.41 9.29
C GLY A 231 5.23 -18.36 8.85
N VAL A 232 5.55 -17.58 7.81
CA VAL A 232 6.91 -17.33 7.33
C VAL A 232 7.53 -16.18 8.13
N GLU A 233 8.74 -16.38 8.63
CA GLU A 233 9.43 -15.35 9.39
C GLU A 233 10.25 -14.45 8.46
N SER A 234 10.36 -13.18 8.83
CA SER A 234 11.22 -12.21 8.15
C SER A 234 12.27 -11.69 9.12
N GLY A 235 13.54 -12.00 8.88
CA GLY A 235 14.66 -11.62 9.74
C GLY A 235 15.76 -10.86 8.99
N PRO A 236 16.71 -10.23 9.70
CA PRO A 236 17.91 -9.70 9.08
C PRO A 236 18.67 -10.83 8.36
N ARG A 237 19.29 -10.51 7.22
CA ARG A 237 20.05 -11.50 6.45
C ARG A 237 21.09 -12.16 7.36
N MET A 238 21.10 -13.48 7.43
CA MET A 238 22.05 -14.24 8.26
C MET A 238 23.52 -13.90 7.94
N TYR A 239 23.80 -13.41 6.73
CA TYR A 239 25.14 -13.05 6.25
C TYR A 239 25.25 -11.56 5.87
N GLN A 240 24.90 -10.66 6.78
CA GLN A 240 25.13 -9.23 6.59
C GLN A 240 26.64 -8.91 6.64
N GLY A 241 27.36 -9.13 5.52
CA GLY A 241 28.79 -8.81 5.43
C GLY A 241 29.63 -9.58 4.40
N MET A 242 29.07 -10.57 3.70
CA MET A 242 29.87 -11.34 2.73
C MET A 242 30.33 -10.50 1.54
N SER A 243 31.61 -10.64 1.21
CA SER A 243 32.24 -9.98 0.08
C SER A 243 31.77 -10.59 -1.24
N LYS A 244 31.86 -9.80 -2.32
CA LYS A 244 31.50 -10.27 -3.67
C LYS A 244 32.32 -11.49 -4.11
N ALA A 245 33.55 -11.64 -3.61
CA ALA A 245 34.44 -12.77 -3.89
C ALA A 245 34.00 -14.08 -3.19
N GLU A 246 33.40 -13.98 -1.99
CA GLU A 246 32.87 -15.15 -1.27
C GLU A 246 31.58 -15.68 -1.93
N MET A 247 30.77 -14.78 -2.49
CA MET A 247 29.59 -15.16 -3.28
C MET A 247 29.95 -15.82 -4.63
N GLU A 248 31.12 -15.53 -5.22
CA GLU A 248 31.52 -16.11 -6.51
C GLU A 248 31.94 -17.60 -6.41
N GLY A 249 32.19 -18.11 -5.19
CA GLY A 249 32.52 -19.53 -4.94
C GLY A 249 31.34 -20.38 -4.46
N MET A 250 30.19 -19.78 -4.16
CA MET A 250 29.00 -20.46 -3.63
C MET A 250 28.06 -20.89 -4.77
N GLY A 251 27.38 -22.01 -4.58
CA GLY A 251 26.30 -22.43 -5.50
C GLY A 251 25.15 -21.43 -5.50
N ALA A 252 24.38 -21.36 -6.60
CA ALA A 252 23.24 -20.44 -6.70
C ALA A 252 22.23 -20.60 -5.54
N GLU A 253 22.07 -21.83 -5.05
CA GLU A 253 21.25 -22.16 -3.88
C GLU A 253 21.79 -21.57 -2.56
N GLU A 254 23.11 -21.63 -2.37
CA GLU A 254 23.78 -21.17 -1.15
C GLU A 254 23.81 -19.64 -1.07
N ILE A 255 24.00 -18.96 -2.21
CA ILE A 255 23.86 -17.51 -2.33
C ILE A 255 22.40 -17.08 -2.06
N ALA A 256 21.42 -17.81 -2.61
CA ALA A 256 20.01 -17.51 -2.39
C ALA A 256 19.63 -17.64 -0.92
N ARG A 257 20.09 -18.71 -0.25
CA ARG A 257 19.89 -18.94 1.19
C ARG A 257 20.58 -17.87 2.04
N ALA A 258 21.80 -17.46 1.69
CA ALA A 258 22.54 -16.44 2.43
C ALA A 258 21.94 -15.02 2.32
N LEU A 259 21.29 -14.72 1.19
CA LEU A 259 20.60 -13.45 0.93
C LEU A 259 19.13 -13.45 1.36
N ALA A 260 18.63 -14.59 1.81
CA ALA A 260 17.24 -14.76 2.21
C ALA A 260 16.89 -13.85 3.37
N VAL A 261 15.74 -13.19 3.23
CA VAL A 261 15.12 -12.37 4.29
C VAL A 261 13.91 -13.10 4.86
N HIS A 262 13.36 -14.05 4.11
CA HIS A 262 12.23 -14.87 4.52
C HIS A 262 12.72 -16.30 4.75
N ASN A 263 12.43 -16.82 5.94
CA ASN A 263 12.74 -18.17 6.35
C ASN A 263 11.46 -18.85 6.86
N VAL A 264 11.33 -20.14 6.58
CA VAL A 264 10.21 -20.94 7.08
C VAL A 264 10.74 -21.81 8.22
N PRO A 265 10.37 -21.51 9.47
CA PRO A 265 10.79 -22.30 10.62
C PRO A 265 10.42 -23.78 10.48
N TRP A 266 11.33 -24.68 10.92
CA TRP A 266 11.14 -26.13 10.77
C TRP A 266 10.03 -26.71 11.65
N ASP A 267 9.60 -26.02 12.70
CA ASP A 267 8.43 -26.39 13.49
C ASP A 267 7.13 -26.33 12.66
N ARG A 268 7.11 -25.55 11.57
CA ARG A 268 6.01 -25.56 10.57
C ARG A 268 5.87 -26.89 9.82
N ALA A 269 6.86 -27.79 9.92
CA ALA A 269 6.76 -29.13 9.35
C ALA A 269 5.91 -30.10 10.21
N ASP A 270 5.62 -29.75 11.47
CA ASP A 270 4.80 -30.58 12.34
C ASP A 270 3.32 -30.51 11.93
N LYS A 271 2.86 -31.56 11.23
CA LYS A 271 1.48 -31.71 10.75
C LYS A 271 0.43 -31.75 11.87
N LYS A 272 0.83 -31.92 13.14
CA LYS A 272 -0.10 -31.86 14.29
C LYS A 272 -0.39 -30.42 14.71
N GLN A 273 0.54 -29.50 14.46
CA GLN A 273 0.44 -28.10 14.85
C GLN A 273 0.13 -27.19 13.66
N TRP A 274 0.58 -27.57 12.46
CA TRP A 274 0.49 -26.75 11.26
C TRP A 274 -0.22 -27.49 10.13
N VAL A 275 -1.12 -26.78 9.46
CA VAL A 275 -1.81 -27.23 8.26
C VAL A 275 -1.44 -26.30 7.11
N VAL A 276 -1.17 -26.88 5.95
CA VAL A 276 -0.93 -26.12 4.72
C VAL A 276 -2.26 -25.99 3.97
N ASP A 277 -2.85 -24.80 4.01
CA ASP A 277 -4.01 -24.46 3.19
C ASP A 277 -3.85 -23.08 2.54
N PHE A 278 -3.50 -23.05 1.25
CA PHE A 278 -3.33 -21.79 0.51
C PHE A 278 -4.65 -21.03 0.31
N ALA A 279 -5.77 -21.75 0.20
CA ALA A 279 -7.07 -21.15 -0.06
C ALA A 279 -7.60 -20.46 1.20
N GLU A 280 -7.58 -21.13 2.35
CA GLU A 280 -8.02 -20.55 3.62
C GLU A 280 -7.10 -19.42 4.10
N VAL A 281 -5.78 -19.58 3.99
CA VAL A 281 -4.83 -18.51 4.34
C VAL A 281 -5.05 -17.29 3.44
N GLY A 282 -5.23 -17.49 2.13
CA GLY A 282 -5.52 -16.41 1.20
C GLY A 282 -6.87 -15.72 1.50
N ALA A 283 -7.91 -16.51 1.79
CA ALA A 283 -9.23 -16.02 2.14
C ALA A 283 -9.17 -15.17 3.41
N ALA A 284 -8.66 -15.71 4.52
CA ALA A 284 -8.59 -15.01 5.79
C ALA A 284 -7.71 -13.75 5.74
N PHE A 285 -6.59 -13.82 5.01
CA PHE A 285 -5.74 -12.64 4.80
C PHE A 285 -6.50 -11.51 4.10
N LEU A 286 -7.24 -11.81 3.01
CA LEU A 286 -7.95 -10.81 2.23
C LEU A 286 -9.29 -10.38 2.84
N SER A 287 -9.99 -11.27 3.55
CA SER A 287 -11.34 -11.00 4.06
C SER A 287 -11.38 -10.40 5.45
N SER A 288 -10.41 -10.75 6.31
CA SER A 288 -10.44 -10.40 7.74
C SER A 288 -9.27 -9.49 8.11
N TRP A 289 -8.03 -9.97 7.96
CA TRP A 289 -6.86 -9.21 8.42
C TRP A 289 -6.55 -7.95 7.59
N PHE A 290 -6.58 -8.07 6.25
CA PHE A 290 -6.19 -6.98 5.35
C PHE A 290 -7.13 -5.76 5.45
N PRO A 291 -8.48 -5.90 5.38
CA PRO A 291 -9.38 -4.76 5.48
C PRO A 291 -9.29 -4.06 6.83
N THR A 292 -9.16 -4.80 7.93
CA THR A 292 -8.96 -4.25 9.28
C THR A 292 -7.67 -3.43 9.39
N THR A 293 -6.61 -3.81 8.66
CA THR A 293 -5.30 -3.13 8.72
C THR A 293 -5.18 -1.96 7.74
N TYR A 294 -5.70 -2.11 6.52
CA TYR A 294 -5.45 -1.19 5.40
C TYR A 294 -6.72 -0.51 4.86
N GLY A 295 -7.89 -0.88 5.35
CA GLY A 295 -9.19 -0.42 4.86
C GLY A 295 -9.59 -1.01 3.51
N HIS A 296 -10.64 -0.44 2.92
CA HIS A 296 -11.29 -0.93 1.71
C HIS A 296 -10.96 -0.14 0.43
N ALA A 297 -9.80 0.55 0.41
CA ALA A 297 -9.40 1.33 -0.76
C ALA A 297 -9.27 0.41 -2.00
N PRO A 298 -9.97 0.70 -3.12
CA PRO A 298 -10.00 -0.18 -4.30
C PRO A 298 -8.63 -0.52 -4.87
N ASP A 299 -7.73 0.47 -4.94
CA ASP A 299 -6.35 0.26 -5.39
C ASP A 299 -5.57 -0.62 -4.41
N GLY A 300 -5.80 -0.47 -3.10
CA GLY A 300 -5.19 -1.29 -2.06
C GLY A 300 -5.60 -2.76 -2.19
N ILE A 301 -6.89 -3.02 -2.31
CA ILE A 301 -7.46 -4.36 -2.51
C ILE A 301 -6.90 -5.01 -3.78
N LYS A 302 -6.88 -4.27 -4.90
CA LYS A 302 -6.35 -4.75 -6.17
C LYS A 302 -4.87 -5.11 -6.08
N ASN A 303 -4.07 -4.29 -5.40
CA ASN A 303 -2.66 -4.58 -5.17
C ASN A 303 -2.47 -5.83 -4.30
N ALA A 304 -3.32 -6.01 -3.27
CA ALA A 304 -3.27 -7.18 -2.42
C ALA A 304 -3.58 -8.46 -3.21
N CYS A 305 -4.68 -8.47 -3.96
CA CYS A 305 -5.05 -9.56 -4.85
C CYS A 305 -3.95 -9.83 -5.88
N GLN A 306 -3.32 -8.80 -6.45
CA GLN A 306 -2.24 -8.98 -7.41
C GLN A 306 -0.97 -9.61 -6.81
N VAL A 307 -0.68 -9.36 -5.54
CA VAL A 307 0.43 -10.03 -4.84
C VAL A 307 0.15 -11.52 -4.69
N LEU A 308 -1.05 -11.89 -4.22
CA LEU A 308 -1.46 -13.30 -4.13
C LEU A 308 -1.44 -13.96 -5.51
N ARG A 309 -2.03 -13.32 -6.53
CA ARG A 309 -2.04 -13.85 -7.91
C ARG A 309 -0.64 -14.06 -8.46
N SER A 310 0.27 -13.10 -8.31
CA SER A 310 1.63 -13.23 -8.84
C SER A 310 2.40 -14.35 -8.14
N PHE A 311 2.24 -14.48 -6.82
CA PHE A 311 2.93 -15.51 -6.05
C PHE A 311 2.34 -16.91 -6.28
N TYR A 312 1.02 -17.08 -6.25
CA TYR A 312 0.41 -18.40 -6.46
C TYR A 312 0.56 -18.90 -7.89
N ASN A 313 0.44 -18.02 -8.90
CA ASN A 313 0.77 -18.42 -10.28
C ASN A 313 2.24 -18.82 -10.43
N TYR A 314 3.16 -18.17 -9.71
CA TYR A 314 4.56 -18.56 -9.68
C TYR A 314 4.73 -19.98 -9.10
N LEU A 315 4.08 -20.28 -7.97
CA LEU A 315 4.13 -21.62 -7.36
C LEU A 315 3.61 -22.72 -8.30
N ARG A 316 2.51 -22.44 -9.02
CA ARG A 316 1.92 -23.37 -9.98
C ARG A 316 2.75 -23.56 -11.24
N TYR A 317 3.22 -22.45 -11.83
CA TYR A 317 4.04 -22.49 -13.04
C TYR A 317 5.34 -23.28 -12.83
N HIS A 318 5.97 -23.12 -11.67
CA HIS A 318 7.19 -23.83 -11.30
C HIS A 318 6.94 -25.19 -10.60
N ARG A 319 5.69 -25.64 -10.52
CA ARG A 319 5.29 -26.91 -9.87
C ARG A 319 5.95 -27.11 -8.50
N VAL A 320 5.98 -26.05 -7.69
CA VAL A 320 6.65 -26.05 -6.37
C VAL A 320 5.99 -27.05 -5.42
N CYS A 321 4.65 -27.09 -5.45
CA CYS A 321 3.83 -27.92 -4.59
C CYS A 321 2.60 -28.46 -5.35
N PRO A 322 2.79 -29.42 -6.27
CA PRO A 322 1.71 -29.98 -7.07
C PRO A 322 0.60 -30.61 -6.23
N GLU A 323 0.91 -31.08 -5.01
CA GLU A 323 -0.06 -31.64 -4.08
C GLU A 323 -1.11 -30.63 -3.57
N TYR A 324 -0.86 -29.33 -3.73
CA TYR A 324 -1.78 -28.25 -3.34
C TYR A 324 -2.27 -27.42 -4.55
N ASP A 325 -2.14 -27.91 -5.78
CA ASP A 325 -2.52 -27.15 -6.98
C ASP A 325 -3.99 -26.74 -6.99
N GLU A 326 -4.89 -27.61 -6.51
CA GLU A 326 -6.31 -27.30 -6.37
C GLU A 326 -6.57 -26.17 -5.36
N GLN A 327 -5.82 -26.13 -4.25
CA GLN A 327 -5.91 -25.03 -3.29
C GLN A 327 -5.42 -23.72 -3.91
N LEU A 328 -4.31 -23.76 -4.67
CA LEU A 328 -3.77 -22.59 -5.35
C LEU A 328 -4.75 -22.07 -6.41
N GLN A 329 -5.43 -22.94 -7.17
CA GLN A 329 -6.49 -22.53 -8.10
C GLN A 329 -7.65 -21.86 -7.37
N ARG A 330 -8.16 -22.48 -6.30
CA ARG A 330 -9.26 -21.88 -5.50
C ARG A 330 -8.89 -20.51 -4.94
N ALA A 331 -7.65 -20.34 -4.48
CA ALA A 331 -7.15 -19.06 -3.98
C ALA A 331 -7.06 -17.99 -5.10
N LEU A 332 -6.71 -18.39 -6.33
CA LEU A 332 -6.70 -17.48 -7.49
C LEU A 332 -8.11 -17.04 -7.87
N ASP A 333 -9.07 -17.97 -7.89
CA ASP A 333 -10.48 -17.66 -8.19
C ASP A 333 -11.08 -16.74 -7.11
N MET A 334 -10.70 -16.94 -5.85
CA MET A 334 -11.09 -16.11 -4.72
C MET A 334 -10.56 -14.67 -4.84
N CYS A 335 -9.37 -14.45 -5.40
CA CYS A 335 -8.86 -13.09 -5.67
C CYS A 335 -9.76 -12.31 -6.65
N ASP A 336 -10.38 -12.97 -7.63
CA ASP A 336 -11.31 -12.31 -8.56
C ASP A 336 -12.63 -11.92 -7.86
N THR A 337 -13.08 -12.74 -6.91
CA THR A 337 -14.24 -12.45 -6.07
C THR A 337 -13.93 -11.32 -5.08
N ALA A 338 -12.76 -11.34 -4.45
CA ALA A 338 -12.30 -10.34 -3.49
C ALA A 338 -12.29 -8.91 -4.08
N GLU A 339 -11.79 -8.74 -5.31
CA GLU A 339 -11.76 -7.42 -5.97
C GLU A 339 -13.16 -6.84 -6.22
N ARG A 340 -14.17 -7.70 -6.39
CA ARG A 340 -15.56 -7.25 -6.61
C ARG A 340 -16.29 -7.01 -5.29
N GLU A 341 -16.16 -7.94 -4.35
CA GLU A 341 -16.95 -7.94 -3.12
C GLU A 341 -16.39 -6.98 -2.07
N LEU A 342 -15.07 -6.90 -1.86
CA LEU A 342 -14.49 -6.11 -0.77
C LEU A 342 -14.74 -4.60 -0.91
N VAL A 343 -14.91 -4.10 -2.14
CA VAL A 343 -15.30 -2.70 -2.41
C VAL A 343 -16.77 -2.47 -2.06
N LYS A 344 -17.62 -3.45 -2.35
CA LYS A 344 -19.06 -3.39 -2.02
C LYS A 344 -19.32 -3.54 -0.53
N VAL A 345 -18.50 -4.32 0.19
CA VAL A 345 -18.63 -4.49 1.66
C VAL A 345 -18.58 -3.13 2.37
N ASP A 346 -17.61 -2.29 2.05
CA ASP A 346 -17.49 -0.95 2.65
C ASP A 346 -18.69 -0.06 2.32
N ALA A 347 -19.09 -0.05 1.05
CA ALA A 347 -20.27 0.72 0.60
C ALA A 347 -21.56 0.25 1.29
N ALA A 348 -21.77 -1.06 1.40
CA ALA A 348 -22.91 -1.65 2.08
C ALA A 348 -22.87 -1.38 3.60
N GLY A 349 -21.71 -1.48 4.24
CA GLY A 349 -21.52 -1.18 5.66
C GLY A 349 -21.86 0.27 6.02
N LEU A 350 -21.55 1.22 5.14
CA LEU A 350 -21.90 2.64 5.31
C LEU A 350 -23.38 2.94 5.02
N ALA A 351 -23.98 2.20 4.08
CA ALA A 351 -25.36 2.39 3.63
C ALA A 351 -26.38 1.73 4.56
N LEU A 352 -26.08 0.55 5.09
CA LEU A 352 -26.93 -0.16 6.05
C LEU A 352 -27.03 0.61 7.39
N PRO A 353 -28.12 0.42 8.17
CA PRO A 353 -29.28 -0.41 7.88
C PRO A 353 -30.34 0.25 6.95
N GLY A 354 -30.07 1.43 6.40
CA GLY A 354 -31.03 2.17 5.58
C GLY A 354 -31.96 3.07 6.38
N ASP A 355 -32.67 3.95 5.68
CA ASP A 355 -33.46 5.03 6.26
C ASP A 355 -34.72 4.53 6.98
N PHE A 356 -35.40 3.52 6.45
CA PHE A 356 -36.58 2.88 7.04
C PHE A 356 -36.24 2.23 8.37
N ASN A 357 -35.14 1.46 8.42
CA ASN A 357 -34.70 0.81 9.66
C ASN A 357 -34.20 1.84 10.68
N ARG A 358 -33.46 2.87 10.24
CA ARG A 358 -33.06 3.99 11.12
C ARG A 358 -34.29 4.73 11.67
N SER A 359 -35.31 4.94 10.84
CA SER A 359 -36.58 5.56 11.24
C SER A 359 -37.29 4.74 12.33
N ALA A 360 -37.41 3.43 12.10
CA ALA A 360 -38.00 2.51 13.07
C ALA A 360 -37.24 2.55 14.39
N SER A 361 -35.91 2.40 14.34
CA SER A 361 -35.00 2.46 15.49
C SER A 361 -35.17 3.76 16.29
N SER A 362 -35.24 4.92 15.61
CA SER A 362 -35.46 6.21 16.29
C SER A 362 -36.81 6.29 17.02
N LEU A 363 -37.88 5.70 16.45
CA LEU A 363 -39.23 5.74 17.04
C LEU A 363 -39.43 4.76 18.21
N ILE A 364 -38.75 3.62 18.19
CA ILE A 364 -38.92 2.54 19.18
C ILE A 364 -37.90 2.58 20.33
N GLY A 365 -37.04 3.60 20.37
CA GLY A 365 -35.98 3.67 21.39
C GLY A 365 -34.79 2.74 21.12
N GLY A 366 -34.54 2.38 19.86
CA GLY A 366 -33.39 1.58 19.43
C GLY A 366 -32.07 2.36 19.38
N SER A 367 -31.05 1.81 18.72
CA SER A 367 -29.70 2.40 18.65
C SER A 367 -29.66 3.81 18.03
N HIS A 368 -30.64 4.17 17.18
CA HIS A 368 -30.74 5.49 16.55
C HIS A 368 -31.63 6.51 17.29
N ALA A 369 -32.18 6.14 18.45
CA ALA A 369 -33.02 7.05 19.24
C ALA A 369 -32.21 8.18 19.88
N GLY A 370 -32.71 9.41 19.80
CA GLY A 370 -32.07 10.58 20.41
C GLY A 370 -30.73 10.99 19.79
N LEU A 371 -30.34 10.41 18.65
CA LEU A 371 -29.11 10.78 17.96
C LEU A 371 -29.21 12.13 17.24
N TYR A 372 -30.42 12.56 16.88
CA TYR A 372 -30.66 13.81 16.14
C TYR A 372 -29.95 15.02 16.78
N THR A 373 -28.98 15.60 16.06
CA THR A 373 -28.14 16.70 16.58
C THR A 373 -28.71 18.08 16.29
N GLY A 374 -29.63 18.24 15.34
CA GLY A 374 -30.15 19.55 14.95
C GLY A 374 -30.88 20.30 16.07
N ASP A 375 -31.47 19.58 17.02
CA ASP A 375 -32.14 20.16 18.19
C ASP A 375 -31.25 20.25 19.44
N LYS A 376 -30.00 19.78 19.37
CA LYS A 376 -29.08 19.79 20.51
C LYS A 376 -28.37 21.12 20.62
N THR A 377 -28.40 21.69 21.83
CA THR A 377 -27.84 23.02 22.14
C THR A 377 -26.34 23.13 21.80
N TRP A 378 -25.56 22.10 22.10
CA TRP A 378 -24.13 22.07 21.79
C TRP A 378 -23.83 22.08 20.28
N ALA A 379 -24.65 21.43 19.46
CA ALA A 379 -24.47 21.38 18.01
C ALA A 379 -24.85 22.72 17.36
N GLN A 380 -25.93 23.34 17.83
CA GLN A 380 -26.34 24.69 17.41
C GLN A 380 -25.29 25.75 17.77
N GLU A 381 -24.61 25.61 18.91
CA GLU A 381 -23.58 26.54 19.35
C GLU A 381 -22.29 26.42 18.52
N LEU A 382 -21.88 25.19 18.17
CA LEU A 382 -20.75 24.96 17.25
C LEU A 382 -21.04 25.44 15.82
N GLN A 383 -22.29 25.27 15.34
CA GLN A 383 -22.71 25.79 14.04
C GLN A 383 -22.66 27.33 14.01
N LYS A 384 -23.04 28.00 15.12
CA LYS A 384 -22.87 29.46 15.29
C LYS A 384 -21.41 29.90 15.34
N GLN A 385 -20.50 29.03 15.80
CA GLN A 385 -19.04 29.26 15.80
C GLN A 385 -18.38 29.00 14.44
N GLY A 386 -19.16 28.68 13.40
CA GLY A 386 -18.66 28.47 12.04
C GLY A 386 -18.13 27.06 11.76
N VAL A 387 -18.35 26.11 12.69
CA VAL A 387 -18.02 24.70 12.47
C VAL A 387 -19.20 24.05 11.74
N SER A 388 -18.97 23.58 10.52
CA SER A 388 -19.97 22.80 9.78
C SER A 388 -20.09 21.41 10.41
N ILE A 389 -21.19 21.18 11.13
CA ILE A 389 -21.57 19.87 11.64
C ILE A 389 -22.63 19.32 10.68
N ASN A 390 -22.38 18.17 10.07
CA ASN A 390 -23.43 17.45 9.36
C ASN A 390 -24.50 17.05 10.38
N GLU A 391 -25.78 17.28 10.07
CA GLU A 391 -26.87 16.81 10.93
C GLU A 391 -26.79 15.28 11.06
N ILE A 392 -26.56 14.77 12.28
CA ILE A 392 -26.48 13.33 12.57
C ILE A 392 -27.81 12.91 13.18
N GLY A 393 -28.38 11.81 12.70
CA GLY A 393 -29.67 11.28 13.15
C GLY A 393 -30.87 11.85 12.37
N MET A 394 -32.08 11.46 12.77
CA MET A 394 -33.32 11.76 12.04
C MET A 394 -34.34 12.42 12.97
N ARG A 395 -35.12 13.39 12.45
CA ARG A 395 -36.21 14.02 13.21
C ARG A 395 -37.35 13.03 13.44
N ASP A 396 -38.04 13.11 14.57
CA ASP A 396 -39.19 12.23 14.86
C ASP A 396 -40.30 12.33 13.80
N GLU A 397 -40.60 13.53 13.29
CA GLU A 397 -41.59 13.70 12.22
C GLU A 397 -41.14 13.03 10.91
N GLU A 398 -39.85 13.14 10.58
CA GLU A 398 -39.25 12.48 9.43
C GLU A 398 -39.32 10.96 9.54
N ALA A 399 -38.89 10.44 10.70
CA ALA A 399 -38.91 9.02 11.00
C ALA A 399 -40.34 8.45 10.93
N ARG A 400 -41.35 9.18 11.44
CA ARG A 400 -42.76 8.78 11.33
C ARG A 400 -43.21 8.66 9.88
N ILE A 401 -42.87 9.63 9.04
CA ILE A 401 -43.28 9.61 7.62
C ILE A 401 -42.60 8.45 6.88
N LYS A 402 -41.27 8.30 7.03
CA LYS A 402 -40.51 7.23 6.36
C LYS A 402 -40.97 5.85 6.80
N PHE A 403 -41.14 5.64 8.11
CA PHE A 403 -41.61 4.36 8.65
C PHE A 403 -43.05 4.04 8.23
N SER A 404 -44.00 4.96 8.42
CA SER A 404 -45.40 4.73 8.05
C SER A 404 -45.59 4.49 6.55
N THR A 405 -44.79 5.17 5.70
CA THR A 405 -44.81 4.92 4.26
C THR A 405 -44.35 3.50 3.93
N GLY A 406 -43.28 3.00 4.58
CA GLY A 406 -42.83 1.62 4.39
C GLY A 406 -43.85 0.58 4.83
N ILE A 407 -44.50 0.79 5.99
CA ILE A 407 -45.60 -0.08 6.45
C ILE A 407 -46.78 -0.05 5.47
N ALA A 408 -47.14 1.12 4.93
CA ALA A 408 -48.24 1.24 3.96
C ALA A 408 -47.92 0.57 2.61
N ALA A 409 -46.66 0.56 2.19
CA ALA A 409 -46.25 0.02 0.90
C ALA A 409 -45.99 -1.49 0.91
N LEU A 410 -45.42 -2.03 1.98
CA LEU A 410 -44.98 -3.44 2.06
C LEU A 410 -45.68 -4.25 3.16
N GLY A 411 -46.29 -3.57 4.15
CA GLY A 411 -46.96 -4.22 5.26
C GLY A 411 -48.31 -4.83 4.87
N THR A 412 -48.66 -5.91 5.55
CA THR A 412 -50.00 -6.51 5.51
C THR A 412 -51.05 -5.60 6.16
N ASP A 413 -52.34 -5.81 5.87
CA ASP A 413 -53.43 -5.04 6.48
C ASP A 413 -53.38 -5.07 8.03
N GLU A 414 -53.01 -6.21 8.62
CA GLU A 414 -52.83 -6.37 10.07
C GLU A 414 -51.64 -5.53 10.58
N GLN A 415 -50.51 -5.53 9.86
CA GLN A 415 -49.33 -4.73 10.20
C GLN A 415 -49.60 -3.23 10.06
N GLN A 416 -50.35 -2.81 9.05
CA GLN A 416 -50.77 -1.42 8.89
C GLN A 416 -51.67 -0.95 10.04
N HIS A 417 -52.56 -1.82 10.52
CA HIS A 417 -53.43 -1.51 11.65
C HIS A 417 -52.66 -1.44 12.98
N LEU A 418 -51.78 -2.41 13.24
CA LEU A 418 -51.00 -2.52 14.48
C LEU A 418 -49.90 -1.46 14.57
N LEU A 419 -49.10 -1.32 13.50
CA LEU A 419 -47.92 -0.45 13.46
C LEU A 419 -48.24 0.98 12.99
N GLY A 420 -49.45 1.22 12.49
CA GLY A 420 -49.97 2.57 12.25
C GLY A 420 -50.35 3.32 13.52
N ALA A 421 -50.46 2.63 14.66
CA ALA A 421 -50.69 3.22 15.97
C ALA A 421 -49.38 3.77 16.58
N THR A 422 -49.48 4.83 17.37
CA THR A 422 -48.34 5.61 17.88
C THR A 422 -47.44 4.86 18.88
N ASN A 423 -47.86 3.69 19.38
CA ASN A 423 -47.15 2.90 20.37
C ASN A 423 -46.60 1.62 19.71
N LEU A 424 -45.33 1.67 19.33
CA LEU A 424 -44.60 0.52 18.79
C LEU A 424 -43.88 -0.18 19.95
N GLU A 425 -44.12 -1.48 20.13
CA GLU A 425 -43.47 -2.30 21.17
C GLU A 425 -42.51 -3.33 20.57
N ILE A 426 -41.39 -3.56 21.25
CA ILE A 426 -40.36 -4.54 20.87
C ILE A 426 -40.74 -5.88 21.47
N ALA A 427 -41.07 -6.86 20.62
CA ALA A 427 -41.41 -8.22 21.04
C ALA A 427 -40.15 -9.03 21.41
N LYS A 428 -39.07 -8.86 20.64
CA LYS A 428 -37.81 -9.58 20.85
C LYS A 428 -36.63 -8.75 20.34
N GLU A 429 -35.53 -8.81 21.09
CA GLU A 429 -34.24 -8.27 20.69
C GLU A 429 -33.21 -9.40 20.61
N GLU A 430 -32.35 -9.36 19.59
CA GLU A 430 -31.19 -10.24 19.49
C GLU A 430 -30.06 -9.63 18.68
N SER A 431 -28.81 -10.00 18.99
CA SER A 431 -27.64 -9.69 18.15
C SER A 431 -27.09 -11.00 17.60
N THR A 432 -26.89 -11.05 16.29
CA THR A 432 -26.46 -12.26 15.59
C THR A 432 -25.78 -11.91 14.26
N GLY A 433 -25.00 -12.84 13.72
CA GLY A 433 -24.52 -12.77 12.36
C GLY A 433 -25.61 -13.20 11.38
N LEU A 434 -25.58 -12.60 10.20
CA LEU A 434 -26.54 -12.81 9.12
C LEU A 434 -25.78 -13.04 7.82
N GLU A 435 -26.21 -14.02 7.02
CA GLU A 435 -25.73 -14.22 5.66
C GLU A 435 -26.86 -13.88 4.69
N VAL A 436 -26.60 -12.97 3.76
CA VAL A 436 -27.55 -12.56 2.72
C VAL A 436 -27.76 -13.71 1.75
N THR A 437 -29.00 -14.19 1.66
CA THR A 437 -29.38 -15.28 0.75
C THR A 437 -30.09 -14.78 -0.50
N PHE A 438 -30.78 -13.64 -0.38
CA PHE A 438 -31.52 -13.05 -1.49
C PHE A 438 -31.61 -11.53 -1.34
N VAL A 439 -31.52 -10.82 -2.47
CA VAL A 439 -31.65 -9.36 -2.57
C VAL A 439 -32.76 -9.08 -3.58
N ASP A 440 -33.89 -8.56 -3.11
CA ASP A 440 -35.05 -8.24 -3.92
C ASP A 440 -35.18 -6.73 -4.08
N LEU A 441 -34.99 -6.22 -5.31
CA LEU A 441 -35.17 -4.80 -5.59
C LEU A 441 -36.67 -4.44 -5.60
N PRO A 442 -37.06 -3.19 -5.31
CA PRO A 442 -38.47 -2.78 -5.33
C PRO A 442 -39.16 -3.12 -6.65
N SER A 443 -40.43 -3.51 -6.56
CA SER A 443 -41.28 -3.72 -7.74
C SER A 443 -41.66 -2.39 -8.40
N GLU A 444 -42.11 -2.41 -9.66
CA GLU A 444 -42.63 -1.21 -10.34
C GLU A 444 -43.78 -0.56 -9.56
N ILE A 445 -44.70 -1.38 -9.02
CA ILE A 445 -45.83 -0.91 -8.19
C ILE A 445 -45.31 -0.18 -6.94
N THR A 446 -44.31 -0.75 -6.26
CA THR A 446 -43.71 -0.13 -5.09
C THR A 446 -43.05 1.22 -5.46
N ARG A 447 -42.34 1.29 -6.59
CA ARG A 447 -41.75 2.55 -7.07
C ARG A 447 -42.81 3.61 -7.35
N GLU A 448 -43.91 3.24 -7.99
CA GLU A 448 -45.03 4.16 -8.27
C GLU A 448 -45.68 4.69 -6.98
N MET A 449 -45.92 3.82 -5.99
CA MET A 449 -46.45 4.23 -4.68
C MET A 449 -45.53 5.24 -3.99
N TYR A 450 -44.23 4.99 -4.00
CA TYR A 450 -43.23 5.90 -3.42
C TYR A 450 -43.10 7.22 -4.18
N ALA A 451 -43.26 7.21 -5.52
CA ALA A 451 -43.28 8.43 -6.32
C ALA A 451 -44.47 9.33 -5.94
N ILE A 452 -45.67 8.75 -5.84
CA ILE A 452 -46.89 9.48 -5.42
C ILE A 452 -46.70 10.04 -4.00
N GLN A 453 -46.20 9.23 -3.07
CA GLN A 453 -46.00 9.68 -1.69
C GLN A 453 -44.91 10.76 -1.60
N SER A 454 -43.84 10.65 -2.39
CA SER A 454 -42.79 11.67 -2.49
C SER A 454 -43.35 13.02 -2.91
N ASP A 455 -44.27 13.04 -3.89
CA ASP A 455 -44.90 14.29 -4.33
C ASP A 455 -45.72 14.92 -3.18
N VAL A 456 -46.43 14.11 -2.40
CA VAL A 456 -47.21 14.55 -1.24
C VAL A 456 -46.33 15.11 -0.13
N VAL A 457 -45.18 14.47 0.16
CA VAL A 457 -44.29 14.88 1.27
C VAL A 457 -43.12 15.76 0.82
N SER A 458 -43.08 16.16 -0.45
CA SER A 458 -42.00 16.93 -1.08
C SER A 458 -41.65 18.21 -0.32
N GLN A 459 -42.65 18.89 0.24
CA GLN A 459 -42.47 20.11 1.04
C GLN A 459 -41.80 19.85 2.40
N LYS A 460 -41.88 18.62 2.92
CA LYS A 460 -41.37 18.25 4.25
C LYS A 460 -40.03 17.52 4.20
N LEU A 461 -39.89 16.53 3.32
CA LEU A 461 -38.77 15.58 3.32
C LEU A 461 -38.09 15.40 1.95
N GLY A 462 -38.63 16.02 0.90
CA GLY A 462 -38.16 15.79 -0.47
C GLY A 462 -38.60 14.43 -1.00
N HIS A 463 -37.66 13.69 -1.60
CA HIS A 463 -37.92 12.41 -2.27
C HIS A 463 -37.73 11.23 -1.30
N LEU A 464 -38.71 10.32 -1.26
CA LEU A 464 -38.63 9.06 -0.53
C LEU A 464 -38.14 7.95 -1.45
N GLU A 465 -37.17 7.17 -0.98
CA GLU A 465 -36.61 6.07 -1.74
C GLU A 465 -37.45 4.79 -1.59
N PRO A 466 -37.76 4.07 -2.69
CA PRO A 466 -38.57 2.86 -2.63
C PRO A 466 -37.85 1.71 -1.90
N LEU A 467 -38.61 0.93 -1.15
CA LEU A 467 -38.12 -0.22 -0.37
C LEU A 467 -38.20 -1.51 -1.17
N GLY A 468 -37.12 -2.29 -1.13
CA GLY A 468 -37.10 -3.70 -1.49
C GLY A 468 -36.93 -4.60 -0.26
N LYS A 469 -36.51 -5.85 -0.48
CA LYS A 469 -36.36 -6.85 0.58
C LYS A 469 -34.94 -7.43 0.59
N LEU A 470 -34.35 -7.49 1.77
CA LEU A 470 -33.10 -8.19 2.05
C LEU A 470 -33.41 -9.44 2.88
N VAL A 471 -33.17 -10.62 2.31
CA VAL A 471 -33.45 -11.89 2.99
C VAL A 471 -32.15 -12.50 3.47
N CYS A 472 -32.07 -12.70 4.78
CA CYS A 472 -30.89 -13.22 5.45
C CYS A 472 -31.22 -14.50 6.20
N LYS A 473 -30.23 -15.38 6.34
CA LYS A 473 -30.26 -16.49 7.32
C LYS A 473 -29.25 -16.22 8.44
N THR A 474 -29.44 -16.80 9.60
CA THR A 474 -28.45 -16.76 10.69
C THR A 474 -27.10 -17.32 10.23
N TRP A 475 -26.03 -16.59 10.53
CA TRP A 475 -24.64 -16.98 10.32
C TRP A 475 -23.85 -16.75 11.60
N TYR A 476 -22.88 -17.62 11.87
CA TYR A 476 -21.99 -17.51 13.02
C TYR A 476 -20.55 -17.51 12.51
N ALA A 477 -19.76 -16.53 12.96
CA ALA A 477 -18.34 -16.47 12.63
C ALA A 477 -17.57 -17.62 13.30
N ASP A 478 -16.52 -18.08 12.62
CA ASP A 478 -15.56 -19.01 13.20
C ASP A 478 -14.61 -18.23 14.11
N GLU A 479 -14.95 -18.13 15.39
CA GLU A 479 -14.14 -17.46 16.41
C GLU A 479 -13.27 -18.46 17.19
N CYS A 480 -12.16 -17.99 17.77
CA CYS A 480 -11.32 -18.75 18.70
C CYS A 480 -11.77 -18.63 20.16
N ASP A 481 -12.88 -17.96 20.42
CA ASP A 481 -13.35 -17.74 21.80
C ASP A 481 -13.77 -19.06 22.43
N GLU A 482 -13.03 -19.45 23.49
CA GLU A 482 -13.43 -20.53 24.38
C GLU A 482 -14.39 -19.98 25.43
N TRP A 483 -15.60 -20.54 25.47
CA TRP A 483 -16.61 -20.14 26.45
C TRP A 483 -16.67 -21.13 27.59
N ASP A 484 -16.55 -20.64 28.84
CA ASP A 484 -16.76 -21.44 30.04
C ASP A 484 -18.27 -21.61 30.32
N LEU A 485 -18.93 -22.36 29.45
CA LEU A 485 -20.38 -22.58 29.49
C LEU A 485 -20.74 -23.99 30.00
N PRO A 486 -21.82 -24.12 30.79
CA PRO A 486 -22.27 -25.43 31.26
C PRO A 486 -22.61 -26.38 30.11
N LYS A 487 -21.86 -27.49 30.00
CA LYS A 487 -22.02 -28.52 28.95
C LYS A 487 -23.43 -29.13 28.88
N CYS A 488 -24.18 -29.12 29.98
CA CYS A 488 -25.56 -29.61 30.02
C CYS A 488 -26.53 -28.72 29.24
N LYS A 489 -26.23 -27.43 29.07
CA LYS A 489 -27.05 -26.45 28.34
C LYS A 489 -26.46 -26.11 26.97
N TYR A 490 -25.14 -26.20 26.84
CA TYR A 490 -24.38 -25.90 25.64
C TYR A 490 -23.43 -27.08 25.33
N PRO A 491 -23.92 -28.15 24.67
CA PRO A 491 -23.13 -29.35 24.41
C PRO A 491 -21.84 -29.06 23.62
N ASP A 492 -21.91 -28.08 22.73
CA ASP A 492 -20.81 -27.67 21.85
C ASP A 492 -19.94 -26.55 22.47
N GLY A 493 -20.18 -26.20 23.73
CA GLY A 493 -19.41 -25.19 24.45
C GLY A 493 -19.55 -23.76 23.90
N LYS A 494 -20.53 -23.50 23.03
CA LYS A 494 -20.80 -22.16 22.46
C LYS A 494 -22.15 -21.61 22.93
N PRO A 495 -22.32 -20.29 23.07
CA PRO A 495 -23.55 -19.68 23.60
C PRO A 495 -24.75 -19.76 22.64
N HIS A 496 -24.49 -20.08 21.37
CA HIS A 496 -25.51 -20.13 20.32
C HIS A 496 -26.04 -21.55 20.13
N LYS A 497 -27.37 -21.67 20.00
CA LYS A 497 -28.00 -22.89 19.46
C LYS A 497 -28.04 -22.76 17.94
N VAL A 498 -27.74 -23.85 17.23
CA VAL A 498 -27.81 -23.92 15.76
C VAL A 498 -29.27 -23.96 15.31
N ASP A 499 -30.02 -22.90 15.59
CA ASP A 499 -31.37 -22.71 15.08
C ASP A 499 -31.29 -21.80 13.86
N GLU A 500 -31.26 -22.40 12.67
CA GLU A 500 -31.29 -21.66 11.40
C GLU A 500 -32.60 -20.87 11.29
N ARG A 501 -32.48 -19.54 11.35
CA ARG A 501 -33.63 -18.63 11.22
C ARG A 501 -33.44 -17.71 10.02
N ASN A 502 -34.55 -17.49 9.31
CA ASN A 502 -34.60 -16.58 8.18
C ASN A 502 -35.21 -15.25 8.64
N PHE A 503 -34.63 -14.15 8.17
CA PHE A 503 -35.07 -12.79 8.42
C PHE A 503 -35.34 -12.10 7.07
N GLU A 504 -36.40 -11.31 7.04
CA GLU A 504 -36.70 -10.40 5.94
C GLU A 504 -36.61 -8.97 6.48
N PHE A 505 -35.75 -8.16 5.88
CA PHE A 505 -35.61 -6.74 6.19
C PHE A 505 -36.06 -5.91 5.00
N TRP A 506 -36.74 -4.80 5.26
CA TRP A 506 -37.08 -3.84 4.21
C TRP A 506 -36.03 -2.74 4.20
N VAL A 507 -35.45 -2.50 3.02
CA VAL A 507 -34.30 -1.61 2.85
C VAL A 507 -34.43 -0.86 1.53
N GLU A 508 -33.92 0.36 1.46
CA GLU A 508 -33.99 1.22 0.28
C GLU A 508 -33.22 0.65 -0.92
N GLU A 509 -33.69 1.00 -2.13
CA GLU A 509 -33.13 0.53 -3.39
C GLU A 509 -31.61 0.81 -3.53
N SER A 510 -31.13 1.99 -3.13
CA SER A 510 -29.72 2.36 -3.16
C SER A 510 -28.86 1.45 -2.29
N VAL A 511 -29.33 1.16 -1.07
CA VAL A 511 -28.64 0.28 -0.11
C VAL A 511 -28.62 -1.16 -0.64
N LEU A 512 -29.73 -1.64 -1.22
CA LEU A 512 -29.81 -2.98 -1.79
C LEU A 512 -28.88 -3.19 -2.99
N LYS A 513 -28.59 -2.14 -3.77
CA LYS A 513 -27.63 -2.21 -4.91
C LYS A 513 -26.19 -2.47 -4.45
N GLU A 514 -25.84 -2.04 -3.24
CA GLU A 514 -24.54 -2.29 -2.62
C GLU A 514 -24.47 -3.69 -1.98
N CYS A 515 -25.61 -4.24 -1.54
CA CYS A 515 -25.69 -5.60 -1.01
C CYS A 515 -25.49 -6.67 -2.10
N PHE A 516 -25.04 -7.86 -1.70
CA PHE A 516 -24.86 -9.01 -2.60
C PHE A 516 -25.08 -10.33 -1.86
N ILE A 517 -25.40 -11.38 -2.63
CA ILE A 517 -25.64 -12.73 -2.08
C ILE A 517 -24.33 -13.28 -1.49
N GLY A 518 -24.43 -13.88 -0.30
CA GLY A 518 -23.32 -14.38 0.49
C GLY A 518 -22.70 -13.34 1.42
N MET A 519 -23.01 -12.05 1.27
CA MET A 519 -22.53 -11.01 2.18
C MET A 519 -22.89 -11.35 3.63
N LYS A 520 -21.93 -11.22 4.53
CA LYS A 520 -22.10 -11.49 5.95
C LYS A 520 -22.25 -10.17 6.71
N ILE A 521 -23.15 -10.11 7.67
CA ILE A 521 -23.51 -8.90 8.40
C ILE A 521 -23.61 -9.25 9.88
N GLU A 522 -22.88 -8.55 10.73
CA GLU A 522 -23.08 -8.59 12.17
C GLU A 522 -24.03 -7.48 12.58
N ALA A 523 -25.19 -7.84 13.13
CA ALA A 523 -26.23 -6.85 13.41
C ALA A 523 -26.95 -7.08 14.74
N ARG A 524 -27.60 -6.01 15.19
CA ARG A 524 -28.65 -6.03 16.21
C ARG A 524 -30.01 -5.98 15.49
N ILE A 525 -30.91 -6.87 15.89
CA ILE A 525 -32.22 -7.08 15.27
C ILE A 525 -33.29 -6.86 16.32
N LEU A 526 -34.32 -6.09 15.95
CA LEU A 526 -35.51 -5.86 16.76
C LEU A 526 -36.72 -6.42 16.02
N ALA A 527 -37.43 -7.37 16.65
CA ALA A 527 -38.70 -7.87 16.14
C ALA A 527 -39.84 -7.08 16.81
N LEU A 528 -40.68 -6.44 16.00
CA LEU A 528 -41.83 -5.66 16.47
C LEU A 528 -43.04 -6.56 16.72
N GLU A 529 -43.90 -6.15 17.65
CA GLU A 529 -45.25 -6.71 17.78
C GLU A 529 -46.04 -6.44 16.49
N GLY A 530 -46.22 -7.47 15.66
CA GLY A 530 -46.68 -7.35 14.26
C GLY A 530 -45.79 -8.09 13.27
N GLY A 531 -44.67 -8.67 13.72
CA GLY A 531 -43.86 -9.61 12.94
C GLY A 531 -42.90 -8.96 11.94
N VAL A 532 -42.74 -7.63 11.98
CA VAL A 532 -41.75 -6.91 11.16
C VAL A 532 -40.41 -6.96 11.88
N ALA A 533 -39.36 -7.40 11.17
CA ALA A 533 -37.99 -7.37 11.67
C ALA A 533 -37.30 -6.07 11.25
N ILE A 534 -36.70 -5.39 12.21
CA ILE A 534 -35.95 -4.15 12.03
C ILE A 534 -34.47 -4.43 12.22
N LEU A 535 -33.68 -3.98 11.24
CA LEU A 535 -32.23 -4.01 11.33
C LEU A 535 -31.77 -2.77 12.12
N ASP A 536 -31.65 -2.89 13.44
CA ASP A 536 -31.44 -1.75 14.34
C ASP A 536 -30.05 -1.14 14.20
N GLU A 537 -29.02 -1.99 14.20
CA GLU A 537 -27.63 -1.56 14.12
C GLU A 537 -26.83 -2.59 13.33
N VAL A 538 -26.00 -2.14 12.40
CA VAL A 538 -25.02 -2.97 11.70
C VAL A 538 -23.64 -2.64 12.27
N LYS A 539 -23.03 -3.62 12.92
CA LYS A 539 -21.71 -3.49 13.55
C LYS A 539 -20.60 -3.62 12.52
N GLN A 540 -20.66 -4.70 11.74
CA GLN A 540 -19.67 -5.02 10.71
C GLN A 540 -20.33 -5.70 9.52
N THR A 541 -19.70 -5.56 8.36
CA THR A 541 -20.06 -6.27 7.13
C THR A 541 -18.83 -6.97 6.59
N HIS A 542 -19.02 -8.16 6.03
CA HIS A 542 -17.95 -8.97 5.48
C HIS A 542 -18.34 -9.58 4.14
N CYS A 543 -17.32 -9.95 3.36
CA CYS A 543 -17.49 -10.61 2.07
C CYS A 543 -17.97 -12.06 2.22
N SER A 544 -18.36 -12.69 1.11
CA SER A 544 -18.94 -14.04 1.12
C SER A 544 -17.99 -15.11 1.65
N PHE A 545 -16.71 -14.97 1.35
CA PHE A 545 -15.64 -15.87 1.76
C PHE A 545 -14.98 -15.46 3.08
N TYR A 546 -15.63 -14.62 3.89
CA TYR A 546 -15.08 -14.22 5.19
C TYR A 546 -14.69 -15.42 6.03
N THR A 547 -13.41 -15.47 6.35
CA THR A 547 -12.77 -16.52 7.13
C THR A 547 -11.90 -15.83 8.17
N TRP A 548 -12.03 -16.24 9.42
CA TRP A 548 -11.12 -15.84 10.48
C TRP A 548 -10.18 -17.01 10.78
N LEU A 549 -8.89 -16.73 10.97
CA LEU A 549 -7.90 -17.73 11.34
C LEU A 549 -7.10 -17.29 12.56
N PRO A 550 -6.69 -18.22 13.45
CA PRO A 550 -5.80 -17.92 14.58
C PRO A 550 -4.48 -17.25 14.18
N ASN A 551 -4.09 -17.32 12.91
CA ASN A 551 -2.95 -16.60 12.31
C ASN A 551 -3.02 -15.08 12.56
N GLU A 552 -4.21 -14.52 12.76
CA GLU A 552 -4.36 -13.10 13.14
C GLU A 552 -3.73 -12.78 14.49
N LEU A 553 -3.89 -13.66 15.48
CA LEU A 553 -3.26 -13.52 16.80
C LEU A 553 -1.74 -13.51 16.67
N TRP A 554 -1.20 -14.30 15.73
CA TRP A 554 0.23 -14.32 15.41
C TRP A 554 0.74 -13.00 14.79
N MET A 555 -0.15 -12.24 14.13
CA MET A 555 0.18 -10.95 13.56
C MET A 555 0.27 -9.86 14.63
N GLU A 556 -0.67 -9.86 15.58
CA GLU A 556 -0.80 -8.89 16.67
C GLU A 556 0.26 -9.08 17.75
N ASN A 557 0.36 -10.29 18.30
CA ASN A 557 1.24 -10.62 19.41
C ASN A 557 1.86 -12.01 19.19
N LYS A 558 3.03 -12.06 18.53
CA LYS A 558 3.80 -13.31 18.43
C LYS A 558 4.09 -13.80 19.86
N PRO A 559 3.59 -14.97 20.29
CA PRO A 559 3.88 -15.48 21.62
C PRO A 559 5.39 -15.57 21.80
N LYS A 560 5.92 -14.96 22.86
CA LYS A 560 7.33 -15.10 23.19
C LYS A 560 7.64 -16.56 23.49
N GLU A 561 8.78 -17.03 23.01
CA GLU A 561 9.26 -18.37 23.34
C GLU A 561 9.34 -18.51 24.86
N VAL A 562 8.69 -19.53 25.42
CA VAL A 562 8.72 -19.79 26.86
C VAL A 562 10.13 -20.24 27.23
N ARG A 563 10.90 -19.33 27.81
CA ARG A 563 12.25 -19.60 28.31
C ARG A 563 12.21 -19.75 29.81
N TRP A 564 12.63 -20.92 30.28
CA TRP A 564 12.85 -21.18 31.69
C TRP A 564 14.15 -20.49 32.12
N LEU A 565 14.05 -19.28 32.65
CA LEU A 565 15.18 -18.58 33.25
C LEU A 565 15.39 -19.05 34.68
N ALA A 566 16.66 -19.22 35.09
CA ALA A 566 16.96 -19.46 36.49
C ALA A 566 16.53 -18.23 37.31
N LYS A 567 15.90 -18.47 38.46
CA LYS A 567 15.36 -17.43 39.35
C LYS A 567 16.44 -16.37 39.65
N GLY A 568 16.23 -15.13 39.21
CA GLY A 568 17.11 -13.99 39.47
C GLY A 568 17.92 -13.47 38.28
N LEU A 569 17.78 -14.04 37.07
CA LEU A 569 18.30 -13.45 35.84
C LEU A 569 17.26 -12.51 35.23
N ALA A 570 17.68 -11.30 34.87
CA ALA A 570 16.86 -10.35 34.10
C ALA A 570 16.64 -10.88 32.68
N ASP A 571 15.51 -10.52 32.08
CA ASP A 571 15.21 -10.84 30.67
C ASP A 571 16.24 -10.13 29.77
N PRO A 572 17.06 -10.85 28.98
CA PRO A 572 18.04 -10.22 28.09
C PRO A 572 17.39 -9.28 27.05
N GLU A 573 16.11 -9.47 26.70
CA GLU A 573 15.41 -8.55 25.78
C GLU A 573 15.02 -7.22 26.46
N GLU A 574 14.74 -7.19 27.77
CA GLU A 574 14.53 -5.93 28.51
C GLU A 574 15.82 -5.10 28.63
N ALA A 575 16.98 -5.75 28.56
CA ALA A 575 18.28 -5.08 28.55
C ALA A 575 18.60 -4.43 27.19
N GLU A 576 18.11 -4.98 26.07
CA GLU A 576 18.35 -4.42 24.73
C GLU A 576 17.50 -3.18 24.44
N VAL A 577 16.29 -3.07 24.99
CA VAL A 577 15.42 -1.89 24.80
C VAL A 577 15.99 -0.63 25.50
N ASN A 578 16.85 -0.81 26.51
CA ASN A 578 17.48 0.27 27.27
C ASN A 578 18.92 0.61 26.79
N GLY A 579 19.35 0.07 25.64
CA GLY A 579 20.67 0.31 25.06
C GLY A 579 20.83 1.71 24.45
N VAL A 580 20.88 2.74 25.30
CA VAL A 580 21.35 4.08 24.91
C VAL A 580 22.83 3.98 24.50
N ASN A 581 23.13 4.46 23.29
CA ASN A 581 24.47 4.71 22.76
C ASN A 581 25.44 5.21 23.84
N ARG A 582 26.37 4.36 24.26
CA ARG A 582 27.58 4.77 24.96
C ARG A 582 28.72 4.87 23.96
N ASP A 583 28.85 6.06 23.38
CA ASP A 583 30.12 6.59 22.91
C ASP A 583 30.05 8.13 22.94
N GLY A 584 30.82 8.75 23.86
CA GLY A 584 31.16 10.17 23.76
C GLY A 584 31.00 11.04 25.02
N GLN A 585 32.04 11.03 25.85
CA GLN A 585 32.60 12.17 26.62
C GLN A 585 31.88 12.69 27.88
N ASP A 586 32.52 12.36 29.01
CA ASP A 586 32.74 13.16 30.22
C ASP A 586 32.13 14.58 30.25
N LYS A 587 31.22 14.79 31.20
CA LYS A 587 31.20 15.98 32.05
C LYS A 587 30.56 15.68 33.42
N VAL A 588 31.45 15.59 34.40
CA VAL A 588 31.38 15.86 35.84
C VAL A 588 30.01 16.29 36.41
N GLN A 589 29.58 15.55 37.42
CA GLN A 589 28.58 15.89 38.44
C GLN A 589 29.01 17.09 39.31
N ASP A 590 28.10 18.04 39.46
CA ASP A 590 27.76 18.77 40.69
C ASP A 590 26.23 18.95 40.54
N GLY A 591 25.33 18.60 41.45
CA GLY A 591 25.30 18.78 42.90
C GLY A 591 23.90 19.36 43.20
N ASP A 592 23.29 18.93 44.31
CA ASP A 592 22.12 19.51 44.98
C ASP A 592 20.69 18.97 44.65
N GLU A 593 20.27 18.01 45.50
CA GLU A 593 19.25 18.18 46.55
C GLU A 593 17.93 18.96 46.29
N PHE A 594 16.81 18.27 46.59
CA PHE A 594 15.45 18.76 46.96
C PHE A 594 14.68 19.55 45.86
N ASP A 595 13.35 19.51 45.71
CA ASP A 595 12.23 19.25 46.63
C ASP A 595 10.95 18.94 45.82
N ASP A 596 9.92 18.49 46.54
CA ASP A 596 8.59 18.03 46.10
C ASP A 596 7.76 19.01 45.20
N GLU A 597 7.07 18.46 44.19
CA GLU A 597 5.61 18.53 43.95
C GLU A 597 5.16 17.61 42.79
#